data_AF-A0A2A4N5A6-F1
#
_entry.id   AF-A0A2A4N5A6-F1
#
_cell.length_a   1.000
_cell.length_b   1.000
_cell.length_c   1.000
_cell.angle_alpha   90.00
_cell.angle_beta   90.00
_cell.angle_gamma   90.00
#
_symmetry.space_group_name_H-M   'P 1'
#
loop_
_entity.id
_entity.type
_entity.pdbx_description
1 polymer ?
#
loop_
_entity_poly.entity_id
_entity_poly.type
_entity_poly.pdbx_seq_one_letter_code
_entity_poly.pdbx_strand_id
1 'polypeptide(L)'
;MRFEHLGLIPVSEVAKKFGVKKRDTIKKWLNANNIPLHKVCGRLMIFELELAFKIDLLYAKMLKLKHPDSWEQMYSIAALDEKVARLVMLELKGRVEHSAISMVETMDKSDLQILKDLRNG
;
A
#
# COMPACT_ATOMS: atom_id res chain seq x y z
N MET A 1 6.18 -17.32 -21.88
CA MET A 1 6.70 -16.09 -21.24
C MET A 1 6.07 -15.99 -19.86
N ARG A 2 6.88 -16.08 -18.80
CA ARG A 2 6.44 -15.92 -17.40
C ARG A 2 6.72 -14.48 -16.98
N PHE A 3 5.66 -13.73 -16.67
CA PHE A 3 5.76 -12.35 -16.20
C PHE A 3 5.86 -12.26 -14.67
N GLU A 4 6.21 -13.37 -14.03
CA GLU A 4 6.34 -13.51 -12.56
C GLU A 4 7.31 -12.48 -11.98
N HIS A 5 8.41 -12.19 -12.69
CA HIS A 5 9.38 -11.16 -12.31
C HIS A 5 8.85 -9.72 -12.37
N LEU A 6 7.76 -9.47 -13.10
CA LEU A 6 7.08 -8.18 -13.16
C LEU A 6 5.90 -8.11 -12.17
N GLY A 7 5.65 -9.18 -11.41
CA GLY A 7 4.49 -9.28 -10.53
C GLY A 7 3.17 -9.24 -11.31
N LEU A 8 3.14 -9.72 -12.56
CA LEU A 8 1.93 -9.75 -13.37
C LEU A 8 1.33 -11.16 -13.40
N ILE A 9 0.05 -11.25 -13.04
CA ILE A 9 -0.72 -12.50 -13.11
C ILE A 9 -1.84 -12.44 -14.14
N PRO A 10 -2.07 -13.53 -14.90
CA PRO A 10 -3.22 -13.61 -15.79
C PRO A 10 -4.54 -13.58 -15.02
N VAL A 11 -5.56 -12.91 -15.58
CA VAL A 11 -6.92 -12.91 -15.02
C VAL A 11 -7.47 -14.33 -14.81
N SER A 12 -7.08 -15.29 -15.65
CA SER A 12 -7.46 -16.69 -15.50
C SER A 12 -6.89 -17.34 -14.24
N GLU A 13 -5.70 -16.91 -13.81
CA GLU A 13 -5.08 -17.40 -12.59
C GLU A 13 -5.73 -16.75 -11.36
N VAL A 14 -6.04 -15.45 -11.44
CA VAL A 14 -6.86 -14.78 -10.41
C VAL A 14 -8.20 -15.49 -10.22
N ALA A 15 -8.88 -15.86 -11.31
CA ALA A 15 -10.13 -16.61 -11.24
C ALA A 15 -9.98 -17.93 -10.46
N LYS A 16 -8.86 -18.64 -10.65
CA LYS A 16 -8.53 -19.87 -9.92
C LYS A 16 -8.25 -19.59 -8.44
N LYS A 17 -7.45 -18.56 -8.12
CA LYS A 17 -7.16 -18.13 -6.75
C LYS A 17 -8.45 -17.81 -5.98
N PHE A 18 -9.45 -17.24 -6.66
CA PHE A 18 -10.76 -16.92 -6.08
C PHE A 18 -11.79 -18.07 -6.14
N GLY A 19 -11.45 -19.24 -6.71
CA GLY A 19 -12.38 -20.36 -6.85
C GLY A 19 -13.53 -20.11 -7.84
N VAL A 20 -13.40 -19.13 -8.75
CA VAL A 20 -14.44 -18.72 -9.68
C VAL A 20 -14.31 -19.45 -11.01
N LYS A 21 -15.34 -20.21 -11.40
CA LYS A 21 -15.35 -20.98 -12.65
C LYS A 21 -15.44 -20.10 -13.91
N LYS A 22 -16.14 -18.96 -13.84
CA LYS A 22 -16.39 -18.06 -14.99
C LYS A 22 -15.43 -16.88 -14.98
N ARG A 23 -14.62 -16.74 -16.03
CA ARG A 23 -13.68 -15.61 -16.18
C ARG A 23 -14.37 -14.25 -16.19
N ASP A 24 -15.61 -14.16 -16.67
CA ASP A 24 -16.31 -12.88 -16.72
C ASP A 24 -16.80 -12.43 -15.34
N THR A 25 -17.07 -13.35 -14.41
CA THR A 25 -17.40 -13.02 -13.03
C THR A 25 -16.21 -12.34 -12.35
N ILE A 26 -15.00 -12.87 -12.51
CA ILE A 26 -13.82 -12.23 -11.90
C ILE A 26 -13.55 -10.87 -12.55
N LYS A 27 -13.70 -10.73 -13.87
CA LYS A 27 -13.54 -9.42 -14.55
C LYS A 27 -14.52 -8.37 -14.01
N LYS A 28 -15.79 -8.75 -13.81
CA LYS A 28 -16.79 -7.85 -13.22
C LYS A 28 -16.40 -7.44 -11.80
N TRP A 29 -15.94 -8.37 -10.98
CA TRP A 29 -15.48 -8.06 -9.62
C TRP A 29 -14.26 -7.13 -9.63
N LEU A 30 -13.28 -7.39 -10.50
CA LEU A 30 -12.09 -6.55 -10.65
C LEU A 30 -12.46 -5.13 -11.07
N ASN A 31 -13.33 -4.98 -12.06
CA ASN A 31 -13.83 -3.67 -12.50
C ASN A 31 -14.61 -2.95 -11.39
N ALA A 32 -15.49 -3.66 -10.67
CA ALA A 32 -16.26 -3.09 -9.57
C ALA A 32 -15.38 -2.58 -8.41
N ASN A 33 -14.19 -3.17 -8.24
CA ASN A 33 -13.21 -2.77 -7.22
C ASN A 33 -12.12 -1.83 -7.77
N ASN A 34 -12.29 -1.31 -8.99
CA ASN A 34 -11.33 -0.44 -9.66
C ASN A 34 -9.91 -1.03 -9.71
N ILE A 35 -9.81 -2.34 -10.01
CA ILE A 35 -8.52 -3.01 -10.24
C ILE A 35 -8.21 -2.93 -11.74
N PRO A 36 -7.12 -2.24 -12.13
CA PRO A 36 -6.70 -2.12 -13.52
C PRO A 36 -6.45 -3.46 -14.21
N LEU A 37 -6.93 -3.57 -15.45
CA LEU A 37 -6.64 -4.69 -16.34
C LEU A 37 -5.64 -4.23 -17.41
N HIS A 38 -4.48 -4.88 -17.48
CA HIS A 38 -3.45 -4.58 -18.45
C HIS A 38 -3.45 -5.60 -19.58
N LYS A 39 -3.43 -5.12 -20.82
CA LYS A 39 -3.27 -6.00 -21.99
C LYS A 39 -1.78 -6.15 -22.32
N VAL A 40 -1.21 -7.30 -22.00
CA VAL A 40 0.21 -7.63 -22.25
C VAL A 40 0.28 -8.84 -23.18
N CYS A 41 0.95 -8.69 -24.33
CA CYS A 41 1.06 -9.74 -25.35
C CYS A 41 -0.31 -10.40 -25.71
N GLY A 42 -1.36 -9.57 -25.81
CA GLY A 42 -2.72 -10.02 -26.12
C GLY A 42 -3.48 -10.70 -24.97
N ARG A 43 -2.89 -10.82 -23.77
CA ARG A 43 -3.52 -11.40 -22.58
C ARG A 43 -3.88 -10.32 -21.58
N LEU A 44 -5.00 -10.52 -20.87
CA LEU A 44 -5.38 -9.66 -19.74
C LEU A 44 -4.62 -10.12 -18.49
N MET A 45 -3.89 -9.18 -17.90
CA MET A 45 -3.00 -9.36 -16.75
C MET A 45 -3.31 -8.29 -15.69
N ILE A 46 -2.95 -8.57 -14.45
CA ILE A 46 -3.11 -7.68 -13.29
C ILE A 46 -1.82 -7.71 -12.48
N PHE A 47 -1.44 -6.60 -11.86
CA PHE A 47 -0.34 -6.60 -10.90
C PHE A 47 -0.76 -7.28 -9.59
N GLU A 48 0.02 -8.25 -9.12
CA GLU A 48 -0.24 -8.97 -7.86
C GLU A 48 -0.36 -8.01 -6.68
N LEU A 49 0.50 -6.98 -6.65
CA LEU A 49 0.49 -5.95 -5.62
C LEU A 49 -0.84 -5.18 -5.59
N GLU A 50 -1.37 -4.78 -6.75
CA GLU A 50 -2.66 -4.06 -6.81
C GLU A 50 -3.82 -4.93 -6.35
N LEU A 51 -3.82 -6.20 -6.77
CA LEU A 51 -4.83 -7.16 -6.34
C LEU A 51 -4.78 -7.37 -4.82
N ALA A 52 -3.59 -7.64 -4.26
CA ALA A 52 -3.40 -7.83 -2.83
C ALA A 52 -3.81 -6.58 -2.04
N PHE A 53 -3.34 -5.41 -2.46
CA PHE A 53 -3.71 -4.12 -1.87
C PHE A 53 -5.22 -3.91 -1.83
N LYS A 54 -5.93 -4.16 -2.94
CA LYS A 54 -7.39 -3.95 -2.96
C LYS A 54 -8.14 -4.95 -2.09
N ILE A 55 -7.71 -6.21 -2.02
CA ILE A 55 -8.31 -7.21 -1.13
C ILE A 55 -8.13 -6.78 0.33
N ASP A 56 -6.90 -6.45 0.71
CA ASP A 56 -6.59 -6.03 2.07
C ASP A 56 -7.29 -4.72 2.44
N LEU A 57 -7.39 -3.78 1.50
CA LEU A 57 -8.12 -2.52 1.70
C LEU A 57 -9.60 -2.76 2.00
N LEU A 58 -10.25 -3.71 1.32
CA LEU A 58 -11.64 -4.09 1.62
C LEU A 58 -11.76 -4.66 3.03
N TYR A 59 -10.84 -5.55 3.41
CA TYR A 59 -10.82 -6.14 4.75
C TYR A 59 -10.59 -5.08 5.84
N ALA A 60 -9.61 -4.20 5.66
CA ALA A 60 -9.32 -3.12 6.60
C ALA A 60 -10.48 -2.12 6.70
N LYS A 61 -11.16 -1.79 5.59
CA LYS A 61 -12.40 -0.98 5.62
C LYS A 61 -13.52 -1.64 6.42
N MET A 62 -13.69 -2.96 6.26
CA MET A 62 -14.66 -3.71 7.06
C MET A 62 -14.30 -3.71 8.55
N LEU A 63 -13.02 -3.88 8.89
CA LEU A 63 -12.55 -3.78 10.27
C LEU A 63 -12.78 -2.38 10.84
N LYS A 64 -12.43 -1.33 10.09
CA LYS A 64 -12.65 0.07 10.50
C LYS A 64 -14.13 0.38 10.75
N LEU A 65 -15.02 -0.20 9.96
CA LEU A 65 -16.46 -0.05 10.16
C LEU A 65 -16.95 -0.76 11.43
N LYS A 66 -16.42 -1.95 11.75
CA LYS A 66 -16.86 -2.78 12.89
C LYS A 66 -16.19 -2.40 14.21
N HIS A 67 -14.93 -1.98 14.15
CA HIS A 67 -14.06 -1.73 15.29
C HIS A 67 -13.26 -0.43 15.08
N PRO A 68 -13.94 0.74 15.02
CA PRO A 68 -13.33 2.00 14.62
C PRO A 68 -12.13 2.44 15.48
N ASP A 69 -12.06 2.02 16.74
CA ASP A 69 -10.97 2.41 17.65
C ASP A 69 -9.76 1.45 17.62
N SER A 70 -9.95 0.22 17.14
CA SER A 70 -8.91 -0.84 17.23
C SER A 70 -8.62 -1.53 15.90
N TRP A 71 -9.27 -1.13 14.80
CA TRP A 71 -9.10 -1.77 13.48
C TRP A 71 -7.64 -1.77 13.02
N GLU A 72 -6.86 -0.75 13.38
CA GLU A 72 -5.45 -0.64 12.99
C GLU A 72 -4.60 -1.75 13.59
N GLN A 73 -4.78 -2.01 14.88
CA GLN A 73 -4.07 -3.06 15.59
C GLN A 73 -4.52 -4.43 15.08
N MET A 74 -5.83 -4.62 14.91
CA MET A 74 -6.40 -5.85 14.37
C MET A 74 -5.89 -6.15 12.95
N TYR A 75 -5.85 -5.13 12.08
CA TYR A 75 -5.34 -5.28 10.72
C TYR A 75 -3.83 -5.55 10.71
N SER A 76 -3.05 -4.80 11.51
CA SER A 76 -1.59 -4.98 11.60
C SER A 76 -1.18 -6.39 12.04
N ILE A 77 -1.95 -7.00 12.94
CA ILE A 77 -1.70 -8.38 13.40
C ILE A 77 -2.10 -9.42 12.33
N ALA A 78 -3.16 -9.14 11.57
CA ALA A 78 -3.68 -10.07 10.57
C ALA A 78 -2.97 -10.00 9.22
N ALA A 79 -2.33 -8.87 8.91
CA ALA A 79 -1.71 -8.63 7.61
C ALA A 79 -0.48 -9.54 7.39
N LEU A 80 -0.46 -10.22 6.24
CA LEU A 80 0.61 -11.18 5.91
C LEU A 80 1.79 -10.52 5.21
N ASP A 81 1.55 -9.45 4.45
CA ASP A 81 2.57 -8.72 3.71
C ASP A 81 2.69 -7.31 4.28
N GLU A 82 3.85 -7.01 4.86
CA GLU A 82 4.13 -5.72 5.48
C GLU A 82 4.04 -4.55 4.49
N LYS A 83 4.44 -4.76 3.23
CA LYS A 83 4.41 -3.70 2.20
C LYS A 83 2.98 -3.37 1.83
N VAL A 84 2.14 -4.40 1.66
CA VAL A 84 0.70 -4.23 1.42
C VAL A 84 0.04 -3.57 2.63
N ALA A 85 0.36 -4.01 3.85
CA ALA A 85 -0.16 -3.44 5.08
C ALA A 85 0.12 -1.94 5.21
N ARG A 86 1.37 -1.53 4.95
CA ARG A 86 1.77 -0.11 4.96
C ARG A 86 0.98 0.70 3.94
N LEU A 87 0.79 0.18 2.72
CA LEU A 87 -0.01 0.86 1.69
C LEU A 87 -1.47 1.03 2.12
N VAL A 88 -2.08 -0.01 2.70
CA VAL A 88 -3.47 0.05 3.18
C VAL A 88 -3.63 1.03 4.33
N MET A 89 -2.69 1.03 5.29
CA MET A 89 -2.69 2.01 6.38
C MET A 89 -2.56 3.44 5.85
N LEU A 90 -1.68 3.69 4.88
CA LEU A 90 -1.51 4.99 4.27
C LEU A 90 -2.79 5.48 3.57
N GLU A 91 -3.45 4.59 2.82
CA GLU A 91 -4.72 4.89 2.13
C GLU A 91 -5.84 5.23 3.12
N LEU A 92 -5.94 4.52 4.25
CA LEU A 92 -7.05 4.65 5.19
C LEU A 92 -6.86 5.70 6.28
N LYS A 93 -5.62 6.03 6.64
CA LYS A 93 -5.28 7.13 7.54
C LYS A 93 -5.28 8.48 6.84
N GLY A 94 -5.27 8.48 5.50
CA GLY A 94 -4.95 9.67 4.71
C GLY A 94 -3.43 9.87 4.67
N ARG A 95 -2.96 10.68 3.70
CA ARG A 95 -1.55 11.05 3.62
C ARG A 95 -1.14 11.58 4.98
N VAL A 96 -0.10 10.97 5.57
CA VAL A 96 0.62 11.54 6.71
C VAL A 96 0.82 13.01 6.35
N GLU A 97 0.22 13.91 7.13
CA GLU A 97 0.58 15.31 7.05
C GLU A 97 2.10 15.32 7.23
N HIS A 98 2.84 15.62 6.16
CA HIS A 98 4.22 15.98 6.33
C HIS A 98 4.16 17.17 7.27
N SER A 99 4.48 16.96 8.55
CA SER A 99 4.81 18.07 9.44
C SER A 99 5.73 18.95 8.64
N ALA A 100 5.35 20.22 8.47
CA ALA A 100 6.05 21.17 7.62
C ALA A 100 7.55 20.91 7.74
N ILE A 101 8.24 20.67 6.61
CA ILE A 101 9.69 20.53 6.61
C ILE A 101 10.19 21.80 7.27
N SER A 102 10.59 21.71 8.54
CA SER A 102 11.15 22.84 9.26
C SER A 102 12.45 23.12 8.55
N MET A 103 12.44 24.15 7.71
CA MET A 103 13.61 24.67 7.07
C MET A 103 14.55 25.07 8.21
N VAL A 104 15.59 24.25 8.43
CA VAL A 104 16.58 24.51 9.46
C VAL A 104 17.22 25.85 9.10
N GLU A 105 17.00 26.87 9.92
CA GLU A 105 17.70 28.14 9.74
C GLU A 105 19.20 27.87 9.83
N THR A 106 19.96 28.41 8.89
CA THR A 106 21.43 28.28 8.89
C THR A 106 21.99 28.79 10.22
N MET A 107 22.85 28.00 10.85
CA MET A 107 23.50 28.28 12.15
C MET A 107 23.80 29.77 12.34
N ASP A 108 23.34 30.31 13.46
CA ASP A 108 23.57 31.71 13.78
C ASP A 108 24.93 31.92 14.48
N LYS A 109 25.26 33.17 14.81
CA LYS A 109 26.53 33.50 15.45
C LYS A 109 26.65 32.92 16.87
N SER A 110 25.53 32.67 17.54
CA SER A 110 25.50 32.07 18.87
C SER A 110 25.81 30.57 18.80
N ASP A 111 25.28 29.88 17.79
CA ASP A 111 25.58 28.45 17.53
C ASP A 111 27.07 28.25 17.25
N LEU A 112 27.67 29.15 16.47
CA LEU A 112 29.11 29.13 16.19
C LEU A 112 29.96 29.37 17.43
N GLN A 113 29.47 30.15 18.40
CA GLN A 113 30.19 30.40 19.65
C GLN A 113 30.14 29.17 20.55
N ILE A 114 28.98 28.53 20.68
CA ILE A 114 28.80 27.29 21.44
C ILE A 114 29.73 26.19 20.90
N LEU A 115 29.83 26.03 19.58
CA LEU A 115 30.74 25.05 18.98
C LEU A 115 32.22 25.36 19.23
N LYS A 116 32.62 26.63 19.30
CA LYS A 116 34.00 27.00 19.63
C LYS A 116 34.32 26.69 21.08
N ASP A 117 33.39 26.94 21.97
CA ASP A 117 33.57 26.72 23.40
C ASP A 117 33.65 25.21 23.70
N LEU A 118 32.83 24.39 23.04
CA LEU A 118 32.88 22.93 23.13
C LEU A 118 34.14 22.30 22.51
N ARG A 119 34.79 22.98 21.54
CA ARG A 119 36.03 22.50 20.91
C ARG A 119 37.28 22.80 21.75
N ASN A 120 37.20 23.80 22.62
CA ASN A 120 38.34 24.31 23.39
C ASN A 120 38.29 23.93 24.88
N GLY A 121 37.32 23.12 25.31
CA GLY A 121 37.25 22.48 26.62
C GLY A 121 37.63 21.01 26.54
#